data_AF-A0A935E7E4-F1
#
_entry.id   AF-A0A935E7E4-F1
#
_cell.length_a   1.000
_cell.length_b   1.000
_cell.length_c   1.000
_cell.angle_alpha   90.00
_cell.angle_beta   90.00
_cell.angle_gamma   90.00
#
_symmetry.space_group_name_H-M   'P 1'
#
loop_
_entity.id
_entity.type
_entity.pdbx_description
1 polymer ?
#
loop_
_entity_poly.entity_id
_entity_poly.type
_entity_poly.pdbx_seq_one_letter_code
_entity_poly.pdbx_strand_id
1 'polypeptide(L)'
;MPQNAPSTGTASLYPDTPVDLICQSSYCTKYSPSFFSTHRLIRSEAWGYDGVSKQISQVNFAHFFSSPPSGESAKLALFAVQPVGAPGASQLVAPAAAFGYTAMANRPGFATGTAGAMSYARLTEIYSETGGKTVIGYGQPSGCAPIPAANWDTQTKDCFPQYWDPPGTTPPGWAAFNKYLTVAVQEQDLVGGSPAVVTAYAYAPAPLDGNLVTIAHPGAAWAKPQSWVAAAGTLSWNEYRGYEDVEVVAYSANPTRTRYRVFRGMNGDPVVGGGTKSMSITDGDGTSRVDERWLRGTTSTSWRVVSSSSLERSVTDWGADVTLNLSPYGVARRLSVRETRDTSTESTTKVSRDRFEYDPANGNLLRHWMDGDVSSASDDSCQELTYTNAGGRFASGLVATETTKPACVAGAVVAARSRTMYDGDLTGTAVPSKGLTTRTSIDTGVVGTAAPSYSLNTTTAYDSWGRVTSVSEPATCATTLAYTPASSTMPEVMTSMVTTNSKGHAPTVTYSTAGLDVAASDAVDDGRRERCGRVDGV
;
A
#
# COMPACT_ATOMS: atom_id res chain seq x y z
N MET A 1 -6.34 38.21 -9.38
CA MET A 1 -7.08 38.54 -10.61
C MET A 1 -7.81 37.29 -11.08
N PRO A 2 -9.09 37.35 -11.49
CA PRO A 2 -9.73 36.22 -12.14
C PRO A 2 -8.89 35.87 -13.37
N GLN A 3 -8.24 34.72 -13.38
CA GLN A 3 -7.51 34.29 -14.56
C GLN A 3 -8.56 33.89 -15.61
N ASN A 4 -8.54 34.55 -16.76
CA ASN A 4 -9.42 34.25 -17.88
C ASN A 4 -9.28 32.78 -18.26
N ALA A 5 -10.39 32.05 -18.39
CA ALA A 5 -10.36 30.64 -18.77
C ALA A 5 -9.47 30.37 -20.00
N PRO A 6 -8.87 29.17 -20.12
CA PRO A 6 -8.06 28.81 -21.28
C PRO A 6 -8.86 28.97 -22.58
N SER A 7 -8.32 29.74 -23.50
CA SER A 7 -8.85 30.03 -24.83
C SER A 7 -7.67 30.26 -25.78
N THR A 8 -7.92 30.24 -27.09
CA THR A 8 -6.87 30.47 -28.09
C THR A 8 -6.09 31.77 -27.85
N GLY A 9 -6.74 32.83 -27.36
CA GLY A 9 -6.11 34.11 -27.01
C GLY A 9 -5.34 34.11 -25.69
N THR A 10 -5.56 33.13 -24.81
CA THR A 10 -4.88 33.00 -23.51
C THR A 10 -3.95 31.78 -23.43
N ALA A 11 -3.75 31.06 -24.54
CA ALA A 11 -2.99 29.80 -24.58
C ALA A 11 -1.58 29.90 -23.99
N SER A 12 -0.89 31.03 -24.17
CA SER A 12 0.44 31.27 -23.60
C SER A 12 0.48 31.28 -22.07
N LEU A 13 -0.66 31.52 -21.40
CA LEU A 13 -0.79 31.48 -19.94
C LEU A 13 -1.07 30.06 -19.40
N TYR A 14 -1.39 29.12 -20.29
CA TYR A 14 -1.79 27.74 -19.97
C TYR A 14 -0.99 26.72 -20.77
N PRO A 15 0.36 26.72 -20.65
CA PRO A 15 1.21 25.93 -21.54
C PRO A 15 1.05 24.40 -21.40
N ASP A 16 0.42 23.92 -20.32
CA ASP A 16 0.09 22.50 -20.12
C ASP A 16 -1.35 22.15 -20.49
N THR A 17 -2.21 23.14 -20.76
CA THR A 17 -3.57 22.90 -21.23
C THR A 17 -3.55 22.80 -22.76
N PRO A 18 -4.07 21.72 -23.36
CA PRO A 18 -4.18 21.61 -24.82
C PRO A 18 -5.32 22.49 -25.33
N VAL A 19 -5.11 23.80 -25.32
CA VAL A 19 -6.12 24.82 -25.67
C VAL A 19 -6.64 24.64 -27.09
N ASP A 20 -5.81 24.11 -27.98
CA ASP A 20 -6.19 23.82 -29.36
C ASP A 20 -7.26 22.73 -29.46
N LEU A 21 -7.44 21.88 -28.43
CA LEU A 21 -8.45 20.83 -28.36
C LEU A 21 -9.77 21.31 -27.74
N ILE A 22 -9.86 22.57 -27.28
CA ILE A 22 -11.10 23.12 -26.71
C ILE A 22 -12.07 23.46 -27.85
N CYS A 23 -13.22 22.81 -27.88
CA CYS A 23 -14.32 23.16 -28.77
C CYS A 23 -15.26 24.17 -28.10
N GLN A 24 -15.09 25.45 -28.41
CA GLN A 24 -15.86 26.56 -27.82
C GLN A 24 -17.07 27.02 -28.68
N SER A 25 -17.25 26.46 -29.88
CA SER A 25 -18.35 26.82 -30.78
C SER A 25 -19.20 25.60 -31.15
N SER A 26 -20.36 25.84 -31.78
CA SER A 26 -21.21 24.79 -32.33
C SER A 26 -20.56 24.01 -33.47
N TYR A 27 -19.43 24.50 -34.02
CA TYR A 27 -18.65 23.84 -35.06
C TYR A 27 -17.26 23.43 -34.51
N CYS A 28 -17.11 22.14 -34.22
CA CYS A 28 -15.91 21.55 -33.64
C CYS A 28 -15.18 20.70 -34.71
N THR A 29 -13.93 21.06 -35.02
CA THR A 29 -13.10 20.32 -35.99
C THR A 29 -12.32 19.16 -35.36
N LYS A 30 -12.61 18.82 -34.09
CA LYS A 30 -11.97 17.73 -33.35
C LYS A 30 -12.87 16.50 -33.41
N TYR A 31 -12.41 15.45 -34.10
CA TYR A 31 -13.19 14.24 -34.38
C TYR A 31 -13.03 13.15 -33.31
N SER A 32 -12.44 13.46 -32.17
CA SER A 32 -12.23 12.51 -31.07
C SER A 32 -12.36 13.23 -29.72
N PRO A 33 -12.95 12.57 -28.71
CA PRO A 33 -13.06 13.17 -27.38
C PRO A 33 -11.67 13.40 -26.78
N SER A 34 -11.49 14.57 -26.16
CA SER A 34 -10.26 14.95 -25.47
C SER A 34 -10.59 15.27 -24.02
N PHE A 35 -9.80 14.77 -23.08
CA PHE A 35 -10.04 14.94 -21.64
C PHE A 35 -8.85 15.67 -21.03
N PHE A 36 -9.10 16.86 -20.47
CA PHE A 36 -8.09 17.68 -19.81
C PHE A 36 -8.77 18.65 -18.84
N SER A 37 -7.99 19.16 -17.88
CA SER A 37 -8.44 20.20 -16.95
C SER A 37 -8.00 21.58 -17.43
N THR A 38 -8.89 22.55 -17.29
CA THR A 38 -8.60 23.99 -17.41
C THR A 38 -8.31 24.66 -16.07
N HIS A 39 -8.33 23.89 -14.98
CA HIS A 39 -8.18 24.35 -13.61
C HIS A 39 -6.91 23.80 -12.98
N ARG A 40 -6.27 24.64 -12.16
CA ARG A 40 -5.17 24.29 -11.28
C ARG A 40 -5.64 24.30 -9.84
N LEU A 41 -5.44 23.20 -9.12
CA LEU A 41 -5.69 23.15 -7.68
C LEU A 41 -4.63 24.00 -6.96
N ILE A 42 -5.03 25.08 -6.31
CA ILE A 42 -4.11 25.95 -5.53
C ILE A 42 -4.29 25.80 -4.03
N ARG A 43 -5.41 25.21 -3.62
CA ARG A 43 -5.79 25.10 -2.21
C ARG A 43 -6.87 24.04 -2.04
N SER A 44 -6.81 23.34 -0.91
CA SER A 44 -7.88 22.51 -0.38
C SER A 44 -8.26 23.01 1.00
N GLU A 45 -9.56 22.99 1.31
CA GLU A 45 -10.12 23.48 2.56
C GLU A 45 -11.13 22.46 3.09
N ALA A 46 -11.03 22.13 4.37
CA ALA A 46 -12.09 21.43 5.07
C ALA A 46 -12.90 22.45 5.88
N TRP A 47 -14.22 22.28 5.91
CA TRP A 47 -15.15 23.15 6.61
C TRP A 47 -16.06 22.32 7.51
N GLY A 48 -16.24 22.77 8.74
CA GLY A 48 -17.18 22.24 9.71
C GLY A 48 -18.39 23.15 9.85
N TYR A 49 -19.48 22.60 10.37
CA TYR A 49 -20.69 23.37 10.67
C TYR A 49 -21.18 23.05 12.07
N ASP A 50 -21.25 24.07 12.94
CA ASP A 50 -21.78 24.00 14.30
C ASP A 50 -22.82 25.11 14.56
N GLY A 51 -23.66 25.36 13.55
CA GLY A 51 -24.55 26.53 13.48
C GLY A 51 -23.94 27.70 12.70
N VAL A 52 -22.62 27.71 12.52
CA VAL A 52 -21.89 28.60 11.60
C VAL A 52 -20.82 27.79 10.86
N SER A 53 -20.60 28.08 9.57
CA SER A 53 -19.51 27.47 8.80
C SER A 53 -18.16 27.96 9.32
N LYS A 54 -17.30 27.03 9.72
CA LYS A 54 -15.95 27.30 10.21
C LYS A 54 -14.94 26.51 9.41
N GLN A 55 -13.87 27.16 8.97
CA GLN A 55 -12.78 26.46 8.30
C GLN A 55 -12.04 25.60 9.32
N ILE A 56 -11.94 24.30 9.06
CA ILE A 56 -11.31 23.28 9.90
C ILE A 56 -9.82 23.16 9.56
N SER A 57 -9.48 23.14 8.29
CA SER A 57 -8.10 23.00 7.84
C SER A 57 -7.95 23.57 6.45
N GLN A 58 -6.72 23.93 6.12
CA GLN A 58 -6.36 24.40 4.81
C GLN A 58 -5.00 23.84 4.42
N VAL A 59 -4.87 23.47 3.15
CA VAL A 59 -3.59 23.11 2.54
C VAL A 59 -3.43 23.93 1.28
N ASN A 60 -2.34 24.70 1.21
CA ASN A 60 -1.98 25.47 0.03
C ASN A 60 -1.04 24.67 -0.88
N PHE A 61 -1.20 24.82 -2.18
CA PHE A 61 -0.37 24.17 -3.20
C PHE A 61 0.29 25.21 -4.10
N ALA A 62 1.61 25.24 -4.10
CA ALA A 62 2.38 26.04 -5.05
C ALA A 62 2.79 25.16 -6.24
N HIS A 63 2.79 25.72 -7.45
CA HIS A 63 3.16 25.01 -8.67
C HIS A 63 4.06 25.87 -9.53
N PHE A 64 4.83 25.23 -10.40
CA PHE A 64 5.59 25.88 -11.46
C PHE A 64 5.32 25.19 -12.80
N PHE A 65 5.61 25.90 -13.89
CA PHE A 65 5.66 25.30 -15.22
C PHE A 65 7.10 24.90 -15.51
N SER A 66 7.32 23.62 -15.76
CA SER A 66 8.66 23.11 -16.12
C SER A 66 9.16 23.74 -17.41
N SER A 67 10.47 23.85 -17.56
CA SER A 67 11.11 24.29 -18.81
C SER A 67 11.91 23.12 -19.40
N PRO A 68 11.26 22.20 -20.15
CA PRO A 68 11.93 21.08 -20.80
C PRO A 68 13.14 21.56 -21.62
N PRO A 69 14.35 21.01 -21.40
CA PRO A 69 15.55 21.44 -22.12
C PRO A 69 15.51 21.10 -23.62
N SER A 70 14.64 20.18 -24.03
CA SER A 70 14.51 19.71 -25.41
C SER A 70 13.37 20.40 -26.19
N GLY A 71 12.83 21.52 -25.67
CA GLY A 71 11.89 22.37 -26.38
C GLY A 71 10.43 21.88 -26.39
N GLU A 72 10.10 20.88 -25.58
CA GLU A 72 8.71 20.44 -25.38
C GLU A 72 7.87 21.46 -24.60
N SER A 73 6.55 21.36 -24.74
CA SER A 73 5.61 22.18 -23.96
C SER A 73 5.82 22.01 -22.46
N ALA A 74 5.82 23.14 -21.75
CA ALA A 74 5.94 23.17 -20.30
C ALA A 74 4.82 22.38 -19.62
N LYS A 75 5.20 21.54 -18.65
CA LYS A 75 4.28 20.75 -17.82
C LYS A 75 4.14 21.34 -16.44
N LEU A 76 2.91 21.36 -15.91
CA LEU A 76 2.64 21.84 -14.57
C LEU A 76 3.21 20.84 -13.56
N ALA A 77 4.03 21.32 -12.64
CA ALA A 77 4.63 20.52 -11.57
C ALA A 77 4.33 21.15 -10.20
N LEU A 78 4.11 20.30 -9.20
CA LEU A 78 3.90 20.72 -7.82
C LEU A 78 5.23 21.21 -7.24
N PHE A 79 5.26 22.39 -6.64
CA PHE A 79 6.46 22.97 -6.04
C PHE A 79 6.46 22.85 -4.52
N ALA A 80 5.31 23.07 -3.89
CA ALA A 80 5.21 23.03 -2.44
C ALA A 80 3.79 22.68 -1.98
N VAL A 81 3.73 22.05 -0.81
CA VAL A 81 2.51 21.79 -0.04
C VAL A 81 2.68 22.46 1.32
N GLN A 82 1.73 23.30 1.70
CA GLN A 82 1.82 24.06 2.95
C GLN A 82 0.53 23.91 3.76
N PRO A 83 0.58 23.15 4.85
CA PRO A 83 -0.51 23.12 5.82
C PRO A 83 -0.69 24.47 6.49
N VAL A 84 -1.95 24.84 6.70
CA VAL A 84 -2.36 26.00 7.48
C VAL A 84 -3.36 25.52 8.52
N GLY A 85 -2.99 25.66 9.81
CA GLY A 85 -3.86 25.37 10.94
C GLY A 85 -5.05 26.33 10.96
N ALA A 86 -6.22 25.82 11.33
CA ALA A 86 -7.52 26.50 11.27
C ALA A 86 -7.45 27.97 11.76
N PRO A 87 -8.07 28.94 11.04
CA PRO A 87 -8.06 30.34 11.43
C PRO A 87 -9.17 30.70 12.44
N GLY A 88 -8.76 31.20 13.60
CA GLY A 88 -9.36 32.40 14.20
C GLY A 88 -8.69 33.66 13.65
N ALA A 89 -8.63 34.76 14.41
CA ALA A 89 -7.99 36.02 13.99
C ALA A 89 -6.46 35.91 13.71
N SER A 90 -5.86 34.73 13.83
CA SER A 90 -4.44 34.50 13.57
C SER A 90 -4.26 33.12 12.92
N GLN A 91 -4.00 33.10 11.61
CA GLN A 91 -3.62 31.89 10.88
C GLN A 91 -2.26 31.38 11.36
N LEU A 92 -2.17 30.09 11.70
CA LEU A 92 -0.89 29.41 11.94
C LEU A 92 -0.46 28.73 10.64
N VAL A 93 0.57 29.27 10.01
CA VAL A 93 1.12 28.75 8.75
C VAL A 93 2.31 27.86 9.07
N ALA A 94 2.22 26.57 8.73
CA ALA A 94 3.34 25.65 8.89
C ALA A 94 4.43 25.95 7.85
N PRO A 95 5.69 25.55 8.10
CA PRO A 95 6.68 25.44 7.04
C PRO A 95 6.13 24.59 5.89
N ALA A 96 6.50 24.90 4.65
CA ALA A 96 6.03 24.14 3.50
C ALA A 96 6.96 22.95 3.25
N ALA A 97 6.38 21.80 2.91
CA ALA A 97 7.12 20.76 2.22
C ALA A 97 7.35 21.22 0.78
N ALA A 98 8.57 21.07 0.26
CA ALA A 98 8.94 21.54 -1.08
C ALA A 98 9.52 20.41 -1.94
N PHE A 99 9.40 20.54 -3.26
CA PHE A 99 9.73 19.50 -4.23
C PHE A 99 10.72 20.02 -5.28
N GLY A 100 11.81 19.27 -5.49
CA GLY A 100 12.81 19.52 -6.51
C GLY A 100 12.76 18.49 -7.63
N TYR A 101 13.07 18.92 -8.85
CA TYR A 101 12.91 18.10 -10.05
C TYR A 101 14.14 18.16 -10.95
N THR A 102 14.40 17.05 -11.65
CA THR A 102 15.40 16.96 -12.72
C THR A 102 14.73 16.54 -14.03
N ALA A 103 15.05 17.20 -15.13
CA ALA A 103 14.53 16.80 -16.45
C ALA A 103 15.21 15.51 -16.93
N MET A 104 14.42 14.51 -17.32
CA MET A 104 14.93 13.24 -17.84
C MET A 104 14.22 12.86 -19.15
N ALA A 105 14.98 12.34 -20.11
CA ALA A 105 14.51 12.04 -21.46
C ALA A 105 13.59 10.81 -21.46
N ASN A 106 12.32 10.99 -21.82
CA ASN A 106 11.39 9.87 -21.95
C ASN A 106 11.64 9.04 -23.21
N ARG A 107 12.28 9.58 -24.26
CA ARG A 107 12.61 8.84 -25.48
C ARG A 107 14.13 8.61 -25.58
N PRO A 108 14.59 7.37 -25.85
CA PRO A 108 15.98 7.06 -26.12
C PRO A 108 16.35 7.34 -27.60
N GLY A 109 17.64 7.44 -27.90
CA GLY A 109 18.16 7.41 -29.27
C GLY A 109 17.69 8.56 -30.17
N PHE A 110 17.44 9.75 -29.62
CA PHE A 110 17.03 10.92 -30.39
C PHE A 110 18.25 11.55 -31.08
N ALA A 111 18.13 11.81 -32.39
CA ALA A 111 19.07 12.61 -33.17
C ALA A 111 18.47 13.99 -33.47
N THR A 112 19.31 14.98 -33.75
CA THR A 112 18.88 16.30 -34.20
C THR A 112 18.02 16.17 -35.48
N GLY A 113 16.80 16.72 -35.49
CA GLY A 113 15.87 16.62 -36.62
C GLY A 113 14.92 15.40 -36.60
N THR A 114 15.04 14.52 -35.61
CA THR A 114 13.99 13.53 -35.27
C THR A 114 13.09 14.08 -34.17
N ALA A 115 11.96 13.41 -33.91
CA ALA A 115 11.18 13.62 -32.70
C ALA A 115 12.09 13.73 -31.45
N GLY A 116 11.88 14.76 -30.62
CA GLY A 116 12.75 15.10 -29.49
C GLY A 116 12.80 14.07 -28.36
N ALA A 117 13.65 14.34 -27.37
CA ALA A 117 13.90 13.50 -26.20
C ALA A 117 12.70 13.37 -25.26
N MET A 118 11.74 14.28 -25.33
CA MET A 118 10.61 14.38 -24.41
C MET A 118 11.08 14.48 -22.95
N SER A 119 11.93 15.47 -22.67
CA SER A 119 12.56 15.62 -21.36
C SER A 119 11.61 16.28 -20.36
N TYR A 120 10.97 15.49 -19.51
CA TYR A 120 10.05 16.00 -18.50
C TYR A 120 10.64 15.97 -17.10
N ALA A 121 10.14 16.86 -16.24
CA ALA A 121 10.52 16.99 -14.85
C ALA A 121 10.16 15.72 -14.06
N ARG A 122 11.16 15.12 -13.41
CA ARG A 122 11.00 13.97 -12.51
C ARG A 122 11.41 14.38 -11.11
N LEU A 123 10.61 14.02 -10.10
CA LEU A 123 10.82 14.39 -8.70
C LEU A 123 12.11 13.78 -8.16
N THR A 124 13.10 14.60 -7.83
CA THR A 124 14.41 14.15 -7.33
C THR A 124 14.71 14.61 -5.91
N GLU A 125 13.97 15.58 -5.39
CA GLU A 125 14.17 16.09 -4.03
C GLU A 125 12.83 16.36 -3.33
N ILE A 126 12.78 16.06 -2.03
CA ILE A 126 11.68 16.41 -1.14
C ILE A 126 12.30 17.09 0.08
N TYR A 127 11.85 18.29 0.40
CA TYR A 127 12.18 19.00 1.63
C TYR A 127 10.97 18.88 2.56
N SER A 128 11.17 18.35 3.76
CA SER A 128 10.13 18.20 4.78
C SER A 128 9.88 19.50 5.55
N GLU A 129 8.76 19.60 6.26
CA GLU A 129 8.44 20.79 7.06
C GLU A 129 9.39 21.00 8.25
N THR A 130 10.11 19.95 8.65
CA THR A 130 10.93 19.92 9.88
C THR A 130 12.44 19.95 9.62
N GLY A 131 12.86 20.19 8.37
CA GLY A 131 14.28 20.38 8.03
C GLY A 131 15.02 19.12 7.55
N GLY A 132 14.33 18.01 7.30
CA GLY A 132 14.88 16.86 6.58
C GLY A 132 14.78 17.03 5.05
N LYS A 133 15.73 16.45 4.31
CA LYS A 133 15.74 16.38 2.84
C LYS A 133 15.85 14.94 2.36
N THR A 134 14.94 14.52 1.48
CA THR A 134 15.01 13.23 0.77
C THR A 134 15.48 13.47 -0.66
N VAL A 135 16.50 12.74 -1.10
CA VAL A 135 17.03 12.77 -2.47
C VAL A 135 16.75 11.43 -3.15
N ILE A 136 16.19 11.47 -4.35
CA ILE A 136 15.81 10.28 -5.12
C ILE A 136 16.72 10.17 -6.34
N GLY A 137 17.54 9.13 -6.36
CA GLY A 137 18.39 8.76 -7.48
C GLY A 137 17.64 7.83 -8.43
N TYR A 138 17.61 8.18 -9.72
CA TYR A 138 17.09 7.32 -10.77
C TYR A 138 18.20 6.77 -11.67
N GLY A 139 18.00 5.56 -12.18
CA GLY A 139 18.90 4.90 -13.12
C GLY A 139 18.20 3.95 -14.07
N GLN A 140 18.99 3.35 -14.96
CA GLN A 140 18.57 2.33 -15.91
C GLN A 140 19.60 1.17 -15.87
N PRO A 141 19.51 0.26 -14.88
CA PRO A 141 20.40 -0.90 -14.76
C PRO A 141 20.63 -1.65 -16.08
N SER A 142 19.61 -1.77 -16.92
CA SER A 142 19.68 -2.31 -18.28
C SER A 142 19.27 -1.23 -19.29
N GLY A 143 20.16 -0.26 -19.55
CA GLY A 143 19.88 0.88 -20.44
C GLY A 143 19.34 0.52 -21.84
N CYS A 144 18.60 1.45 -22.44
CA CYS A 144 17.85 1.24 -23.69
C CYS A 144 18.69 1.29 -24.98
N ALA A 145 20.01 1.47 -24.91
CA ALA A 145 20.86 1.51 -26.10
C ALA A 145 21.58 0.15 -26.31
N PRO A 146 21.56 -0.43 -27.53
CA PRO A 146 20.70 -0.07 -28.66
C PRO A 146 19.22 -0.39 -28.39
N ILE A 147 18.31 0.34 -29.06
CA ILE A 147 16.87 0.13 -28.94
C ILE A 147 16.51 -1.24 -29.55
N PRO A 148 15.69 -2.09 -28.87
CA PRO A 148 15.22 -3.34 -29.45
C PRO A 148 14.50 -3.12 -30.79
N ALA A 149 14.91 -3.85 -31.83
CA ALA A 149 14.45 -3.61 -33.19
C ALA A 149 13.02 -4.12 -33.45
N ALA A 150 12.68 -5.33 -32.97
CA ALA A 150 11.36 -5.93 -33.18
C ALA A 150 10.98 -7.03 -32.17
N ASN A 151 11.95 -7.65 -31.51
CA ASN A 151 11.80 -8.73 -30.53
C ASN A 151 11.44 -8.21 -29.13
N TRP A 152 10.41 -7.35 -29.08
CA TRP A 152 9.93 -6.75 -27.83
C TRP A 152 9.40 -7.79 -26.83
N ASP A 153 9.08 -8.99 -27.30
CA ASP A 153 8.72 -10.14 -26.47
C ASP A 153 9.88 -10.74 -25.69
N THR A 154 11.14 -10.57 -26.12
CA THR A 154 12.32 -11.16 -25.47
C THR A 154 13.27 -10.10 -24.90
N GLN A 155 12.89 -8.84 -24.98
CA GLN A 155 13.70 -7.72 -24.52
C GLN A 155 13.89 -7.73 -22.99
N THR A 156 15.05 -7.23 -22.57
CA THR A 156 15.46 -7.18 -21.16
C THR A 156 15.89 -5.77 -20.72
N LYS A 157 15.50 -4.76 -21.49
CA LYS A 157 15.95 -3.37 -21.35
C LYS A 157 14.97 -2.55 -20.51
N ASP A 158 15.47 -1.49 -19.88
CA ASP A 158 14.69 -0.48 -19.17
C ASP A 158 14.04 0.50 -20.15
N CYS A 159 13.37 -0.03 -21.15
CA CYS A 159 12.54 0.71 -22.09
C CYS A 159 11.50 -0.19 -22.74
N PHE A 160 10.52 0.45 -23.37
CA PHE A 160 9.35 -0.24 -23.90
C PHE A 160 8.84 0.43 -25.17
N PRO A 161 8.14 -0.31 -26.04
CA PRO A 161 7.52 0.23 -27.24
C PRO A 161 6.19 0.89 -26.88
N GLN A 162 5.90 2.05 -27.44
CA GLN A 162 4.59 2.67 -27.35
C GLN A 162 4.14 3.10 -28.74
N TYR A 163 2.89 2.80 -29.06
CA TYR A 163 2.27 3.30 -30.27
C TYR A 163 2.06 4.80 -30.09
N TRP A 164 2.64 5.57 -30.99
CA TRP A 164 2.82 7.01 -30.83
C TRP A 164 2.42 7.75 -32.10
N ASP A 165 1.55 8.75 -31.90
CA ASP A 165 0.98 9.60 -32.94
C ASP A 165 1.29 11.07 -32.63
N PRO A 166 2.52 11.55 -32.88
CA PRO A 166 2.83 12.96 -32.71
C PRO A 166 2.19 13.81 -33.83
N PRO A 167 1.73 15.03 -33.51
CA PRO A 167 1.20 15.95 -34.50
C PRO A 167 2.15 16.12 -35.69
N GLY A 168 1.60 16.00 -36.91
CA GLY A 168 2.36 16.17 -38.16
C GLY A 168 3.09 14.92 -38.64
N THR A 169 2.99 13.78 -37.94
CA THR A 169 3.52 12.49 -38.41
C THR A 169 2.39 11.59 -38.89
N THR A 170 2.41 11.21 -40.17
CA THR A 170 1.42 10.30 -40.75
C THR A 170 2.12 9.26 -41.63
N PRO A 171 1.91 7.95 -41.43
CA PRO A 171 1.06 7.33 -40.41
C PRO A 171 1.71 7.32 -39.01
N PRO A 172 0.91 7.17 -37.92
CA PRO A 172 1.42 6.94 -36.58
C PRO A 172 2.24 5.64 -36.52
N GLY A 173 3.19 5.57 -35.57
CA GLY A 173 4.16 4.49 -35.53
C GLY A 173 4.62 4.09 -34.13
N TRP A 174 5.46 3.07 -34.05
CA TRP A 174 6.06 2.64 -32.79
C TRP A 174 7.28 3.49 -32.45
N ALA A 175 7.37 3.90 -31.18
CA ALA A 175 8.56 4.52 -30.63
C ALA A 175 8.95 3.88 -29.29
N ALA A 176 10.23 3.89 -28.96
CA ALA A 176 10.72 3.43 -27.67
C ALA A 176 10.64 4.54 -26.61
N PHE A 177 10.37 4.16 -25.37
CA PHE A 177 10.33 5.05 -24.21
C PHE A 177 11.14 4.47 -23.06
N ASN A 178 11.91 5.32 -22.37
CA ASN A 178 12.72 4.96 -21.22
C ASN A 178 11.87 4.66 -19.98
N LYS A 179 12.31 3.67 -19.22
CA LYS A 179 11.83 3.38 -17.86
C LYS A 179 12.96 3.68 -16.87
N TYR A 180 12.84 4.77 -16.15
CA TYR A 180 13.76 5.08 -15.05
C TYR A 180 13.30 4.40 -13.76
N LEU A 181 14.22 3.70 -13.12
CA LEU A 181 14.03 3.00 -11.83
C LEU A 181 14.70 3.79 -10.71
N THR A 182 14.13 3.74 -9.52
CA THR A 182 14.78 4.31 -8.34
C THR A 182 15.96 3.41 -7.95
N VAL A 183 17.17 3.95 -7.97
CA VAL A 183 18.40 3.21 -7.61
C VAL A 183 18.95 3.61 -6.25
N ALA A 184 18.54 4.77 -5.73
CA ALA A 184 18.85 5.20 -4.38
C ALA A 184 17.80 6.17 -3.83
N VAL A 185 17.56 6.11 -2.53
CA VAL A 185 16.89 7.14 -1.74
C VAL A 185 17.82 7.52 -0.61
N GLN A 186 18.11 8.80 -0.47
CA GLN A 186 18.96 9.33 0.59
C GLN A 186 18.16 10.28 1.47
N GLU A 187 18.23 10.09 2.78
CA GLU A 187 17.64 10.96 3.78
C GLU A 187 18.74 11.77 4.46
N GLN A 188 18.61 13.09 4.46
CA GLN A 188 19.60 14.03 4.98
C GLN A 188 18.97 14.90 6.08
N ASP A 189 19.72 15.09 7.16
CA ASP A 189 19.38 16.00 8.25
C ASP A 189 20.04 17.36 8.00
N LEU A 190 19.26 18.38 7.63
CA LEU A 190 19.79 19.72 7.35
C LEU A 190 19.90 20.60 8.60
N VAL A 191 19.49 20.11 9.77
CA VAL A 191 19.42 20.90 11.01
C VAL A 191 20.37 20.36 12.08
N GLY A 192 20.27 19.08 12.40
CA GLY A 192 21.07 18.42 13.44
C GLY A 192 22.44 17.93 12.97
N GLY A 193 22.69 17.91 11.66
CA GLY A 193 23.97 17.52 11.08
C GLY A 193 24.25 16.01 11.13
N SER A 194 23.22 15.19 11.33
CA SER A 194 23.34 13.73 11.30
C SER A 194 23.84 13.24 9.93
N PRO A 195 24.68 12.20 9.86
CA PRO A 195 25.07 11.59 8.59
C PRO A 195 23.84 11.14 7.79
N ALA A 196 23.92 11.25 6.47
CA ALA A 196 22.84 10.83 5.60
C ALA A 196 22.63 9.31 5.62
N VAL A 197 21.38 8.88 5.67
CA VAL A 197 20.99 7.47 5.52
C VAL A 197 20.72 7.21 4.04
N VAL A 198 21.31 6.15 3.47
CA VAL A 198 21.13 5.82 2.05
C VAL A 198 20.53 4.43 1.93
N THR A 199 19.39 4.34 1.28
CA THR A 199 18.82 3.07 0.81
C THR A 199 19.07 2.93 -0.68
N ALA A 200 19.91 1.97 -1.08
CA ALA A 200 20.22 1.67 -2.46
C ALA A 200 19.45 0.44 -2.97
N TYR A 201 19.09 0.47 -4.25
CA TYR A 201 18.38 -0.60 -4.92
C TYR A 201 19.21 -1.09 -6.10
N ALA A 202 19.66 -2.34 -6.05
CA ALA A 202 20.31 -3.02 -7.14
C ALA A 202 19.32 -3.98 -7.83
N TYR A 203 19.19 -3.86 -9.14
CA TYR A 203 18.32 -4.69 -9.97
C TYR A 203 19.18 -5.66 -10.77
N ALA A 204 18.84 -6.96 -10.76
CA ALA A 204 19.73 -8.04 -11.20
C ALA A 204 21.15 -7.94 -10.57
N PRO A 205 21.25 -7.87 -9.22
CA PRO A 205 22.53 -7.79 -8.53
C PRO A 205 23.36 -9.06 -8.78
N ALA A 206 24.69 -8.93 -8.81
CA ALA A 206 25.60 -10.07 -8.93
C ALA A 206 25.26 -11.19 -7.93
N PRO A 207 25.56 -12.47 -8.24
CA PRO A 207 25.36 -13.58 -7.30
C PRO A 207 25.97 -13.27 -5.93
N LEU A 208 25.31 -13.73 -4.87
CA LEU A 208 25.91 -13.70 -3.53
C LEU A 208 27.13 -14.64 -3.49
N ASP A 209 28.16 -14.25 -2.75
CA ASP A 209 29.34 -15.08 -2.51
C ASP A 209 28.92 -16.48 -2.04
N GLY A 210 29.52 -17.53 -2.62
CA GLY A 210 29.13 -18.92 -2.34
C GLY A 210 28.10 -19.54 -3.30
N ASN A 211 27.78 -18.87 -4.43
CA ASN A 211 26.96 -19.45 -5.52
C ASN A 211 25.51 -19.76 -5.11
N LEU A 212 24.99 -19.11 -4.08
CA LEU A 212 23.69 -19.43 -3.47
C LEU A 212 22.49 -18.84 -4.22
N VAL A 213 22.70 -17.91 -5.16
CA VAL A 213 21.64 -17.27 -5.94
C VAL A 213 22.10 -17.07 -7.38
N THR A 214 21.72 -17.97 -8.27
CA THR A 214 21.88 -17.78 -9.72
C THR A 214 20.84 -16.78 -10.21
N ILE A 215 21.27 -15.72 -10.88
CA ILE A 215 20.37 -14.80 -11.59
C ILE A 215 19.86 -15.54 -12.82
N ALA A 216 18.57 -15.90 -12.84
CA ALA A 216 18.00 -16.56 -14.01
C ALA A 216 17.73 -15.54 -15.14
N HIS A 217 17.43 -14.29 -14.79
CA HIS A 217 17.05 -13.26 -15.75
C HIS A 217 17.68 -11.89 -15.43
N PRO A 218 18.73 -11.47 -16.15
CA PRO A 218 19.56 -10.32 -15.78
C PRO A 218 18.97 -8.95 -16.13
N GLY A 219 17.70 -8.85 -16.53
CA GLY A 219 17.12 -7.59 -16.97
C GLY A 219 15.62 -7.49 -16.72
N ALA A 220 15.07 -6.32 -17.03
CA ALA A 220 13.65 -6.03 -16.89
C ALA A 220 12.80 -6.97 -17.74
N ALA A 221 11.68 -7.45 -17.22
CA ALA A 221 10.66 -8.11 -18.02
C ALA A 221 9.57 -7.11 -18.43
N TRP A 222 8.99 -7.38 -19.59
CA TRP A 222 7.87 -6.65 -20.13
C TRP A 222 6.88 -7.62 -20.74
N ALA A 223 5.61 -7.42 -20.46
CA ALA A 223 4.52 -8.25 -20.97
C ALA A 223 3.65 -7.46 -21.95
N LYS A 224 2.96 -8.19 -22.81
CA LYS A 224 1.90 -7.61 -23.63
C LYS A 224 0.66 -7.42 -22.74
N PRO A 225 0.07 -6.20 -22.68
CA PRO A 225 -1.14 -5.98 -21.93
C PRO A 225 -2.27 -6.87 -22.43
N GLN A 226 -3.08 -7.38 -21.49
CA GLN A 226 -4.35 -7.99 -21.81
C GLN A 226 -5.42 -6.89 -21.77
N SER A 227 -5.90 -6.47 -22.93
CA SER A 227 -6.92 -5.43 -23.05
C SER A 227 -8.01 -5.87 -24.01
N TRP A 228 -9.26 -5.67 -23.59
CA TRP A 228 -10.44 -5.87 -24.44
C TRP A 228 -10.90 -4.56 -25.11
N VAL A 229 -10.34 -3.41 -24.70
CA VAL A 229 -10.70 -2.07 -25.21
C VAL A 229 -9.69 -1.57 -26.24
N ALA A 230 -8.41 -1.91 -26.10
CA ALA A 230 -7.37 -1.46 -27.01
C ALA A 230 -7.41 -2.25 -28.33
N ALA A 231 -7.21 -1.55 -29.45
CA ALA A 231 -7.08 -2.19 -30.75
C ALA A 231 -5.86 -3.13 -30.76
N ALA A 232 -6.03 -4.37 -31.23
CA ALA A 232 -4.96 -5.38 -31.16
C ALA A 232 -3.64 -4.96 -31.83
N GLY A 233 -3.71 -4.10 -32.87
CA GLY A 233 -2.55 -3.56 -33.59
C GLY A 233 -1.75 -2.48 -32.84
N THR A 234 -2.29 -1.94 -31.73
CA THR A 234 -1.62 -0.91 -30.91
C THR A 234 -1.10 -1.47 -29.58
N LEU A 235 -1.17 -2.79 -29.38
CA LEU A 235 -0.65 -3.47 -28.20
C LEU A 235 0.73 -4.08 -28.48
N SER A 236 1.68 -3.81 -27.60
CA SER A 236 3.02 -4.41 -27.60
C SER A 236 3.52 -4.56 -26.15
N TRP A 237 4.73 -5.05 -25.94
CA TRP A 237 5.27 -5.37 -24.61
C TRP A 237 5.65 -4.12 -23.81
N ASN A 238 4.64 -3.37 -23.37
CA ASN A 238 4.76 -2.12 -22.61
C ASN A 238 4.21 -2.20 -21.18
N GLU A 239 3.78 -3.38 -20.73
CA GLU A 239 3.45 -3.64 -19.34
C GLU A 239 4.73 -4.01 -18.58
N TYR A 240 5.26 -3.11 -17.75
CA TYR A 240 6.47 -3.37 -16.96
C TYR A 240 6.23 -4.50 -15.95
N ARG A 241 7.11 -5.51 -15.97
CA ARG A 241 7.03 -6.69 -15.09
C ARG A 241 8.16 -6.80 -14.08
N GLY A 242 9.07 -5.83 -14.05
CA GLY A 242 10.11 -5.78 -13.04
C GLY A 242 11.31 -6.66 -13.35
N TYR A 243 12.23 -6.66 -12.40
CA TYR A 243 13.37 -7.57 -12.34
C TYR A 243 13.01 -8.74 -11.43
N GLU A 244 13.58 -9.92 -11.72
CA GLU A 244 13.34 -11.11 -10.92
C GLU A 244 14.06 -11.01 -9.58
N ASP A 245 15.30 -10.53 -9.60
CA ASP A 245 16.12 -10.35 -8.41
C ASP A 245 16.36 -8.85 -8.14
N VAL A 246 16.03 -8.41 -6.93
CA VAL A 246 16.25 -7.04 -6.45
C VAL A 246 16.94 -7.11 -5.10
N GLU A 247 17.92 -6.25 -4.89
CA GLU A 247 18.63 -6.14 -3.63
C GLU A 247 18.53 -4.73 -3.08
N VAL A 248 18.19 -4.67 -1.79
CA VAL A 248 18.06 -3.45 -1.02
C VAL A 248 19.20 -3.41 -0.03
N VAL A 249 19.99 -2.34 -0.07
CA VAL A 249 21.07 -2.08 0.88
C VAL A 249 20.75 -0.79 1.62
N ALA A 250 20.50 -0.90 2.93
CA ALA A 250 20.40 0.27 3.79
C ALA A 250 21.79 0.55 4.38
N TYR A 251 22.47 1.54 3.82
CA TYR A 251 23.77 2.01 4.31
C TYR A 251 23.58 2.82 5.59
N SER A 252 24.20 2.34 6.66
CA SER A 252 24.33 3.00 7.95
C SER A 252 25.67 2.59 8.58
N ALA A 253 25.90 2.91 9.86
CA ALA A 253 27.06 2.38 10.60
C ALA A 253 27.10 0.83 10.58
N ASN A 254 25.94 0.17 10.49
CA ASN A 254 25.80 -1.27 10.33
C ASN A 254 24.89 -1.55 9.12
N PRO A 255 25.44 -1.67 7.90
CA PRO A 255 24.62 -1.80 6.70
C PRO A 255 23.82 -3.10 6.72
N THR A 256 22.55 -3.04 6.36
CA THR A 256 21.71 -4.22 6.17
C THR A 256 21.51 -4.46 4.68
N ARG A 257 21.53 -5.74 4.28
CA ARG A 257 21.36 -6.16 2.89
C ARG A 257 20.28 -7.22 2.83
N THR A 258 19.22 -6.93 2.07
CA THR A 258 18.12 -7.85 1.82
C THR A 258 17.94 -8.03 0.32
N ARG A 259 17.97 -9.28 -0.15
CA ARG A 259 17.65 -9.65 -1.53
C ARG A 259 16.26 -10.23 -1.60
N TYR A 260 15.56 -9.94 -2.68
CA TYR A 260 14.24 -10.43 -3.02
C TYR A 260 14.28 -11.09 -4.38
N ARG A 261 13.66 -12.26 -4.48
CA ARG A 261 13.23 -12.90 -5.71
C ARG A 261 11.74 -12.74 -5.86
N VAL A 262 11.32 -12.17 -6.99
CA VAL A 262 9.96 -11.70 -7.22
C VAL A 262 9.41 -12.35 -8.49
N PHE A 263 8.17 -12.83 -8.42
CA PHE A 263 7.43 -13.30 -9.59
C PHE A 263 7.15 -12.12 -10.53
N ARG A 264 7.51 -12.26 -11.81
CA ARG A 264 7.28 -11.25 -12.85
C ARG A 264 5.97 -11.50 -13.61
N GLY A 265 5.41 -12.69 -13.46
CA GLY A 265 4.15 -13.12 -14.04
C GLY A 265 4.20 -13.37 -15.56
N MET A 266 5.34 -13.79 -16.08
CA MET A 266 5.62 -13.91 -17.51
C MET A 266 5.10 -15.20 -18.15
N ASN A 267 4.65 -16.17 -17.37
CA ASN A 267 4.05 -17.40 -17.89
C ASN A 267 2.77 -17.08 -18.69
N GLY A 268 2.62 -17.66 -19.87
CA GLY A 268 1.48 -17.43 -20.76
C GLY A 268 1.52 -16.11 -21.53
N ASP A 269 2.56 -15.27 -21.36
CA ASP A 269 2.72 -14.05 -22.16
C ASP A 269 2.95 -14.41 -23.64
N PRO A 270 2.31 -13.74 -24.61
CA PRO A 270 2.47 -14.07 -26.02
C PRO A 270 3.90 -13.86 -26.51
N VAL A 271 4.25 -14.57 -27.58
CA VAL A 271 5.54 -14.49 -28.28
C VAL A 271 5.30 -13.94 -29.69
N VAL A 272 6.28 -13.21 -30.24
CA VAL A 272 6.23 -12.77 -31.65
C VAL A 272 6.22 -14.01 -32.55
N GLY A 273 5.28 -14.07 -33.50
CA GLY A 273 5.12 -15.23 -34.38
C GLY A 273 4.14 -16.30 -33.88
N GLY A 274 3.58 -16.14 -32.68
CA GLY A 274 2.55 -17.01 -32.12
C GLY A 274 3.02 -17.84 -30.94
N GLY A 275 2.07 -18.45 -30.22
CA GLY A 275 2.33 -19.19 -28.99
C GLY A 275 2.49 -18.27 -27.76
N THR A 276 2.90 -18.89 -26.64
CA THR A 276 3.06 -18.22 -25.36
C THR A 276 4.35 -18.70 -24.67
N LYS A 277 4.90 -17.87 -23.78
CA LYS A 277 6.06 -18.21 -22.95
C LYS A 277 5.69 -19.24 -21.89
N SER A 278 6.59 -20.18 -21.64
CA SER A 278 6.57 -21.07 -20.46
C SER A 278 7.67 -20.62 -19.52
N MET A 279 7.29 -19.96 -18.43
CA MET A 279 8.25 -19.30 -17.52
C MET A 279 8.11 -19.88 -16.13
N SER A 280 9.24 -20.12 -15.48
CA SER A 280 9.33 -20.47 -14.07
C SER A 280 10.44 -19.67 -13.40
N ILE A 281 10.31 -19.50 -12.09
CA ILE A 281 11.37 -19.04 -11.21
C ILE A 281 11.90 -20.24 -10.42
N THR A 282 13.19 -20.23 -10.11
CA THR A 282 13.76 -21.19 -9.14
C THR A 282 13.89 -20.48 -7.81
N ASP A 283 13.20 -20.96 -6.77
CA ASP A 283 13.24 -20.35 -5.45
C ASP A 283 14.56 -20.62 -4.72
N GLY A 284 14.76 -19.97 -3.57
CA GLY A 284 15.97 -20.17 -2.77
C GLY A 284 16.09 -21.54 -2.11
N ASP A 285 15.04 -22.38 -2.16
CA ASP A 285 15.10 -23.79 -1.76
C ASP A 285 15.37 -24.74 -2.95
N GLY A 286 15.56 -24.20 -4.16
CA GLY A 286 15.80 -24.95 -5.40
C GLY A 286 14.52 -25.41 -6.11
N THR A 287 13.34 -25.14 -5.57
CA THR A 287 12.07 -25.53 -6.18
C THR A 287 11.76 -24.63 -7.37
N SER A 288 11.43 -25.24 -8.53
CA SER A 288 10.95 -24.49 -9.70
C SER A 288 9.44 -24.24 -9.60
N ARG A 289 9.03 -22.97 -9.67
CA ARG A 289 7.63 -22.54 -9.63
C ARG A 289 7.25 -21.78 -10.88
N VAL A 290 6.07 -22.03 -11.40
CA VAL A 290 5.57 -21.33 -12.60
C VAL A 290 5.41 -19.83 -12.30
N ASP A 291 5.94 -18.98 -13.18
CA ASP A 291 5.90 -17.53 -13.03
C ASP A 291 4.54 -16.97 -13.47
N GLU A 292 3.50 -17.34 -12.72
CA GLU A 292 2.12 -17.07 -13.09
C GLU A 292 1.77 -15.58 -13.04
N ARG A 293 0.98 -15.11 -14.01
CA ARG A 293 0.62 -13.68 -14.14
C ARG A 293 -0.03 -13.09 -12.88
N TRP A 294 -0.77 -13.89 -12.11
CA TRP A 294 -1.43 -13.45 -10.87
C TRP A 294 -0.48 -13.27 -9.68
N LEU A 295 0.73 -13.83 -9.76
CA LEU A 295 1.80 -13.66 -8.78
C LEU A 295 2.66 -12.42 -9.05
N ARG A 296 2.42 -11.69 -10.15
CA ARG A 296 3.23 -10.52 -10.52
C ARG A 296 3.43 -9.56 -9.35
N GLY A 297 4.69 -9.32 -8.99
CA GLY A 297 5.11 -8.41 -7.93
C GLY A 297 5.10 -9.01 -6.53
N THR A 298 4.70 -10.27 -6.36
CA THR A 298 4.83 -10.97 -5.08
C THR A 298 6.24 -11.58 -4.93
N THR A 299 6.74 -11.57 -3.71
CA THR A 299 8.03 -12.19 -3.38
C THR A 299 7.85 -13.70 -3.29
N SER A 300 8.72 -14.47 -3.96
CA SER A 300 8.83 -15.91 -3.73
C SER A 300 9.90 -16.23 -2.69
N THR A 301 11.04 -15.53 -2.73
CA THR A 301 12.11 -15.74 -1.78
C THR A 301 12.71 -14.42 -1.33
N SER A 302 13.04 -14.28 -0.05
CA SER A 302 13.92 -13.23 0.44
C SER A 302 15.13 -13.82 1.16
N TRP A 303 16.24 -13.09 1.11
CA TRP A 303 17.45 -13.41 1.85
C TRP A 303 17.93 -12.16 2.57
N ARG A 304 18.13 -12.26 3.88
CA ARG A 304 18.80 -11.24 4.66
C ARG A 304 20.20 -11.72 4.99
N VAL A 305 21.19 -10.91 4.63
CA VAL A 305 22.59 -11.16 5.00
C VAL A 305 22.77 -10.74 6.45
N VAL A 306 23.05 -11.70 7.33
CA VAL A 306 23.30 -11.45 8.75
C VAL A 306 24.80 -11.33 9.02
N SER A 307 25.60 -12.19 8.39
CA SER A 307 27.06 -12.14 8.43
C SER A 307 27.65 -12.63 7.10
N SER A 308 28.98 -12.68 6.97
CA SER A 308 29.66 -13.24 5.79
C SER A 308 29.34 -14.72 5.53
N SER A 309 28.76 -15.43 6.51
CA SER A 309 28.47 -16.86 6.42
C SER A 309 27.06 -17.25 6.92
N SER A 310 26.24 -16.29 7.35
CA SER A 310 24.87 -16.53 7.83
C SER A 310 23.86 -15.75 7.01
N LEU A 311 22.84 -16.47 6.55
CA LEU A 311 21.71 -15.97 5.78
C LEU A 311 20.42 -16.41 6.48
N GLU A 312 19.55 -15.45 6.73
CA GLU A 312 18.12 -15.73 6.95
C GLU A 312 17.44 -15.78 5.60
N ARG A 313 16.71 -16.86 5.33
CA ARG A 313 16.00 -17.05 4.05
C ARG A 313 14.53 -17.30 4.32
N SER A 314 13.66 -16.54 3.67
CA SER A 314 12.21 -16.78 3.67
C SER A 314 11.76 -17.24 2.29
N VAL A 315 11.07 -18.37 2.18
CA VAL A 315 10.45 -18.84 0.92
C VAL A 315 8.93 -18.85 1.11
N THR A 316 8.19 -18.21 0.20
CA THR A 316 6.73 -18.15 0.22
C THR A 316 6.10 -18.82 -0.98
N ASP A 317 5.24 -19.79 -0.71
CA ASP A 317 4.48 -20.56 -1.68
C ASP A 317 3.03 -20.09 -1.69
N TRP A 318 2.45 -20.03 -2.89
CA TRP A 318 1.13 -19.46 -3.11
C TRP A 318 0.26 -20.45 -3.90
N GLY A 319 -0.96 -20.68 -3.44
CA GLY A 319 -1.98 -21.44 -4.15
C GLY A 319 -3.27 -20.64 -4.26
N ALA A 320 -3.91 -20.67 -5.43
CA ALA A 320 -5.12 -19.91 -5.69
C ALA A 320 -6.05 -20.61 -6.68
N ASP A 321 -7.34 -20.51 -6.41
CA ASP A 321 -8.40 -21.06 -7.25
C ASP A 321 -8.85 -20.03 -8.30
N VAL A 322 -9.23 -20.50 -9.48
CA VAL A 322 -9.80 -19.64 -10.53
C VAL A 322 -11.25 -19.30 -10.17
N THR A 323 -11.55 -18.01 -10.05
CA THR A 323 -12.91 -17.53 -9.78
C THR A 323 -13.61 -17.04 -11.04
N LEU A 324 -12.85 -16.52 -12.00
CA LEU A 324 -13.35 -16.09 -13.30
C LEU A 324 -12.26 -16.22 -14.36
N ASN A 325 -12.61 -16.73 -15.54
CA ASN A 325 -11.71 -16.83 -16.68
C ASN A 325 -12.32 -16.13 -17.89
N LEU A 326 -11.69 -15.03 -18.31
CA LEU A 326 -12.04 -14.24 -19.50
C LEU A 326 -10.92 -14.30 -20.53
N SER A 327 -10.27 -15.45 -20.70
CA SER A 327 -9.19 -15.62 -21.67
C SER A 327 -9.58 -15.11 -23.07
N PRO A 328 -8.70 -14.37 -23.77
CA PRO A 328 -7.31 -14.03 -23.42
C PRO A 328 -7.16 -12.74 -22.58
N TYR A 329 -8.26 -12.13 -22.11
CA TYR A 329 -8.28 -10.81 -21.49
C TYR A 329 -7.92 -10.80 -20.00
N GLY A 330 -8.03 -11.93 -19.31
CA GLY A 330 -7.61 -12.03 -17.91
C GLY A 330 -8.22 -13.22 -17.18
N VAL A 331 -7.59 -13.60 -16.07
CA VAL A 331 -8.08 -14.65 -15.16
C VAL A 331 -8.07 -14.06 -13.76
N ALA A 332 -9.23 -14.02 -13.11
CA ALA A 332 -9.33 -13.68 -11.70
C ALA A 332 -9.15 -14.95 -10.88
N ARG A 333 -8.37 -14.82 -9.81
CA ARG A 333 -8.10 -15.90 -8.87
C ARG A 333 -8.32 -15.41 -7.45
N ARG A 334 -8.59 -16.35 -6.56
CA ARG A 334 -8.65 -16.10 -5.12
C ARG A 334 -7.68 -17.03 -4.42
N LEU A 335 -6.93 -16.47 -3.48
CA LEU A 335 -5.99 -17.22 -2.65
C LEU A 335 -6.72 -18.36 -1.93
N SER A 336 -6.14 -19.55 -1.98
CA SER A 336 -6.66 -20.76 -1.32
C SER A 336 -5.69 -21.27 -0.27
N VAL A 337 -4.39 -21.22 -0.56
CA VAL A 337 -3.33 -21.55 0.40
C VAL A 337 -2.14 -20.61 0.27
N ARG A 338 -1.45 -20.39 1.39
CA ARG A 338 -0.14 -19.76 1.42
C ARG A 338 0.74 -20.50 2.41
N GLU A 339 1.98 -20.75 2.06
CA GLU A 339 2.97 -21.33 2.98
C GLU A 339 4.20 -20.44 3.00
N THR A 340 4.79 -20.20 4.16
CA THR A 340 6.06 -19.48 4.32
C THR A 340 7.01 -20.35 5.14
N ARG A 341 8.24 -20.52 4.66
CA ARG A 341 9.30 -21.27 5.34
C ARG A 341 10.47 -20.34 5.58
N ASP A 342 10.79 -20.11 6.85
CA ASP A 342 11.92 -19.27 7.25
C ASP A 342 13.07 -20.16 7.73
N THR A 343 14.22 -20.05 7.09
CA THR A 343 15.45 -20.78 7.43
C THR A 343 16.44 -19.83 8.08
N SER A 344 16.93 -20.16 9.27
CA SER A 344 18.08 -19.51 9.90
C SER A 344 19.27 -20.47 9.93
N THR A 345 20.49 -19.94 9.69
CA THR A 345 21.73 -20.72 9.56
C THR A 345 22.84 -20.28 10.54
N GLU A 346 22.53 -19.49 11.57
CA GLU A 346 23.55 -18.90 12.45
C GLU A 346 24.43 -19.91 13.19
N SER A 347 23.85 -20.93 13.83
CA SER A 347 24.57 -21.95 14.60
C SER A 347 24.20 -23.38 14.19
N THR A 348 22.91 -23.63 14.07
CA THR A 348 22.32 -24.83 13.47
C THR A 348 21.22 -24.42 12.53
N THR A 349 21.09 -25.09 11.39
CA THR A 349 19.97 -24.83 10.48
C THR A 349 18.65 -25.12 11.18
N LYS A 350 17.83 -24.09 11.33
CA LYS A 350 16.47 -24.17 11.87
C LYS A 350 15.50 -23.70 10.79
N VAL A 351 14.37 -24.37 10.68
CA VAL A 351 13.32 -23.99 9.72
C VAL A 351 12.00 -23.89 10.47
N SER A 352 11.41 -22.70 10.46
CA SER A 352 10.01 -22.52 10.85
C SER A 352 9.12 -22.53 9.63
N ARG A 353 7.85 -22.87 9.82
CA ARG A 353 6.87 -22.90 8.74
C ARG A 353 5.51 -22.37 9.18
N ASP A 354 5.05 -21.35 8.47
CA ASP A 354 3.67 -20.88 8.55
C ASP A 354 2.86 -21.40 7.36
N ARG A 355 1.68 -21.96 7.60
CA ARG A 355 0.73 -22.33 6.55
C ARG A 355 -0.61 -21.67 6.80
N PHE A 356 -1.25 -21.21 5.73
CA PHE A 356 -2.53 -20.52 5.75
C PHE A 356 -3.48 -21.22 4.79
N GLU A 357 -4.70 -21.51 5.24
CA GLU A 357 -5.79 -22.06 4.43
C GLU A 357 -6.94 -21.05 4.40
N TYR A 358 -7.48 -20.76 3.22
CA TYR A 358 -8.53 -19.78 3.01
C TYR A 358 -9.82 -20.42 2.49
N ASP A 359 -10.94 -19.82 2.85
CA ASP A 359 -12.28 -20.26 2.45
C ASP A 359 -12.53 -20.09 0.93
N PRO A 360 -12.91 -21.15 0.20
CA PRO A 360 -13.31 -21.07 -1.20
C PRO A 360 -14.68 -20.39 -1.42
N ALA A 361 -15.42 -20.08 -0.36
CA ALA A 361 -16.54 -19.14 -0.31
C ALA A 361 -16.12 -17.67 -0.58
N ASN A 362 -15.33 -17.16 0.35
CA ASN A 362 -15.19 -15.73 0.60
C ASN A 362 -13.73 -15.24 0.67
N GLY A 363 -12.75 -16.15 0.69
CA GLY A 363 -11.33 -15.80 0.82
C GLY A 363 -10.89 -15.45 2.25
N ASN A 364 -11.73 -15.77 3.24
CA ASN A 364 -11.41 -15.58 4.65
C ASN A 364 -10.40 -16.64 5.12
N LEU A 365 -9.45 -16.28 5.99
CA LEU A 365 -8.48 -17.21 6.55
C LEU A 365 -9.19 -18.19 7.49
N LEU A 366 -9.20 -19.48 7.19
CA LEU A 366 -9.83 -20.51 8.03
C LEU A 366 -8.88 -21.13 9.03
N ARG A 367 -7.62 -21.34 8.63
CA ARG A 367 -6.61 -21.98 9.46
C ARG A 367 -5.24 -21.39 9.25
N HIS A 368 -4.49 -21.30 10.34
CA HIS A 368 -3.08 -20.93 10.35
C HIS A 368 -2.30 -21.94 11.18
N TRP A 369 -1.41 -22.70 10.54
CA TRP A 369 -0.45 -23.56 11.21
C TRP A 369 0.84 -22.77 11.40
N MET A 370 1.36 -22.76 12.62
CA MET A 370 2.62 -22.15 13.02
C MET A 370 3.51 -23.28 13.54
N ASP A 371 4.33 -23.82 12.65
CA ASP A 371 5.28 -24.88 12.99
C ASP A 371 6.60 -24.19 13.39
N GLY A 372 7.01 -24.31 14.65
CA GLY A 372 8.14 -23.58 15.22
C GLY A 372 9.47 -24.00 14.60
N ASP A 373 9.96 -25.18 14.96
CA ASP A 373 11.03 -25.88 14.23
C ASP A 373 10.43 -27.12 13.59
N VAL A 374 10.35 -27.17 12.25
CA VAL A 374 9.73 -28.28 11.51
C VAL A 374 10.34 -29.67 11.79
N SER A 375 11.49 -29.74 12.48
CA SER A 375 12.08 -31.00 12.96
C SER A 375 11.45 -31.53 14.27
N SER A 376 10.63 -30.73 14.95
CA SER A 376 9.90 -31.06 16.16
C SER A 376 8.44 -30.61 16.04
N ALA A 377 7.52 -31.30 16.72
CA ALA A 377 6.12 -30.85 16.85
C ALA A 377 5.83 -30.26 18.23
N SER A 378 6.85 -30.12 19.08
CA SER A 378 6.71 -29.72 20.50
C SER A 378 6.35 -28.25 20.69
N ASP A 379 6.66 -27.43 19.68
CA ASP A 379 6.55 -25.99 19.62
C ASP A 379 5.56 -25.54 18.52
N ASP A 380 4.84 -26.48 17.93
CA ASP A 380 3.80 -26.21 16.95
C ASP A 380 2.56 -25.61 17.61
N SER A 381 1.90 -24.72 16.88
CA SER A 381 0.57 -24.27 17.22
C SER A 381 -0.30 -24.11 15.96
N CYS A 382 -1.59 -24.09 16.18
CA CYS A 382 -2.59 -23.97 15.15
C CYS A 382 -3.68 -23.01 15.61
N GLN A 383 -4.05 -22.08 14.74
CA GLN A 383 -5.25 -21.26 14.88
C GLN A 383 -6.32 -21.70 13.89
N GLU A 384 -7.54 -21.88 14.38
CA GLU A 384 -8.74 -22.05 13.56
C GLU A 384 -9.67 -20.85 13.74
N LEU A 385 -10.10 -20.27 12.63
CA LEU A 385 -10.94 -19.10 12.58
C LEU A 385 -12.30 -19.44 11.98
N THR A 386 -13.37 -18.98 12.62
CA THR A 386 -14.73 -19.04 12.09
C THR A 386 -15.30 -17.64 12.00
N TYR A 387 -16.05 -17.37 10.94
CA TYR A 387 -16.56 -16.04 10.63
C TYR A 387 -18.06 -15.99 10.78
N THR A 388 -18.60 -14.82 11.15
CA THR A 388 -20.03 -14.57 11.08
C THR A 388 -20.41 -14.34 9.61
N ASN A 389 -20.84 -15.38 8.90
CA ASN A 389 -21.10 -15.26 7.47
C ASN A 389 -22.45 -14.55 7.19
N ALA A 390 -22.42 -13.26 6.86
CA ALA A 390 -23.56 -12.64 6.18
C ALA A 390 -23.53 -13.00 4.71
N GLY A 391 -24.63 -13.55 4.18
CA GLY A 391 -24.88 -13.55 2.73
C GLY A 391 -25.10 -12.13 2.14
N GLY A 392 -24.52 -11.09 2.73
CA GLY A 392 -24.72 -9.67 2.44
C GLY A 392 -23.45 -8.83 2.62
N ARG A 393 -23.50 -7.59 2.11
CA ARG A 393 -22.36 -6.73 1.71
C ARG A 393 -21.38 -6.27 2.82
N PHE A 394 -21.61 -6.58 4.10
CA PHE A 394 -20.89 -5.92 5.21
C PHE A 394 -20.32 -6.83 6.31
N ALA A 395 -20.64 -8.14 6.36
CA ALA A 395 -20.13 -9.01 7.44
C ALA A 395 -19.18 -10.13 6.96
N SER A 396 -18.94 -10.25 5.66
CA SER A 396 -17.90 -11.15 5.13
C SER A 396 -16.53 -10.67 5.62
N GLY A 397 -15.95 -11.38 6.60
CA GLY A 397 -14.62 -11.08 7.15
C GLY A 397 -14.60 -10.73 8.65
N LEU A 398 -15.76 -10.62 9.31
CA LEU A 398 -15.81 -10.50 10.76
C LEU A 398 -15.51 -11.86 11.42
N VAL A 399 -14.37 -11.95 12.10
CA VAL A 399 -13.94 -13.15 12.83
C VAL A 399 -14.80 -13.29 14.09
N ALA A 400 -15.58 -14.37 14.13
CA ALA A 400 -16.49 -14.68 15.24
C ALA A 400 -15.80 -15.48 16.34
N THR A 401 -14.91 -16.40 15.96
CA THR A 401 -14.18 -17.24 16.91
C THR A 401 -12.80 -17.54 16.36
N GLU A 402 -11.81 -17.42 17.23
CA GLU A 402 -10.43 -17.84 17.00
C GLU A 402 -10.09 -18.88 18.06
N THR A 403 -9.58 -20.05 17.66
CA THR A 403 -9.21 -21.13 18.58
C THR A 403 -7.78 -21.55 18.33
N THR A 404 -6.93 -21.41 19.35
CA THR A 404 -5.53 -21.86 19.34
C THR A 404 -5.39 -23.24 19.97
N LYS A 405 -4.65 -24.14 19.32
CA LYS A 405 -4.38 -25.54 19.70
C LYS A 405 -2.91 -25.88 19.42
N PRO A 406 -2.37 -26.98 19.98
CA PRO A 406 -1.07 -27.52 19.54
C PRO A 406 -1.05 -28.00 18.09
N ALA A 407 -2.21 -28.39 17.53
CA ALA A 407 -2.34 -28.81 16.14
C ALA A 407 -3.79 -28.66 15.64
N CYS A 408 -3.98 -28.46 14.32
CA CYS A 408 -5.30 -28.40 13.68
C CYS A 408 -5.90 -29.78 13.46
N VAL A 409 -6.03 -30.58 14.52
CA VAL A 409 -6.64 -31.92 14.48
C VAL A 409 -7.84 -32.01 15.40
N ALA A 410 -8.81 -32.84 15.02
CA ALA A 410 -9.98 -33.09 15.85
C ALA A 410 -9.56 -33.66 17.21
N GLY A 411 -10.16 -33.15 18.29
CA GLY A 411 -9.85 -33.59 19.66
C GLY A 411 -8.57 -32.99 20.28
N ALA A 412 -7.80 -32.18 19.55
CA ALA A 412 -6.67 -31.45 20.14
C ALA A 412 -7.15 -30.51 21.26
N VAL A 413 -6.38 -30.47 22.35
CA VAL A 413 -6.67 -29.62 23.50
C VAL A 413 -6.62 -28.15 23.07
N VAL A 414 -7.65 -27.39 23.43
CA VAL A 414 -7.70 -25.95 23.17
C VAL A 414 -6.81 -25.23 24.18
N ALA A 415 -5.79 -24.53 23.68
CA ALA A 415 -4.91 -23.70 24.50
C ALA A 415 -5.59 -22.36 24.85
N ALA A 416 -6.19 -21.72 23.84
CA ALA A 416 -6.93 -20.48 24.00
C ALA A 416 -8.07 -20.41 22.98
N ARG A 417 -9.14 -19.70 23.32
CA ARG A 417 -10.22 -19.36 22.40
C ARG A 417 -10.68 -17.93 22.65
N SER A 418 -10.75 -17.13 21.59
CA SER A 418 -11.42 -15.84 21.60
C SER A 418 -12.73 -15.92 20.81
N ARG A 419 -13.78 -15.26 21.29
CA ARG A 419 -15.07 -15.13 20.64
C ARG A 419 -15.49 -13.68 20.59
N THR A 420 -15.89 -13.22 19.41
CA THR A 420 -16.42 -11.87 19.20
C THR A 420 -17.88 -11.98 18.80
N MET A 421 -18.77 -11.35 19.57
CA MET A 421 -20.19 -11.29 19.27
C MET A 421 -20.61 -9.87 18.91
N TYR A 422 -21.43 -9.76 17.87
CA TYR A 422 -21.81 -8.49 17.28
C TYR A 422 -23.29 -8.20 17.46
N ASP A 423 -23.64 -6.91 17.48
CA ASP A 423 -25.01 -6.40 17.44
C ASP A 423 -25.95 -7.00 18.51
N GLY A 424 -25.42 -7.31 19.69
CA GLY A 424 -26.17 -7.86 20.81
C GLY A 424 -26.33 -9.38 20.77
N ASP A 425 -25.72 -10.07 19.81
CA ASP A 425 -25.67 -11.53 19.79
C ASP A 425 -24.96 -12.07 21.04
N LEU A 426 -25.48 -13.18 21.56
CA LEU A 426 -24.92 -13.88 22.71
C LEU A 426 -24.25 -15.20 22.30
N THR A 427 -24.46 -15.65 21.06
CA THR A 427 -24.02 -16.96 20.55
C THR A 427 -22.70 -16.88 19.79
N GLY A 428 -22.36 -15.73 19.21
CA GLY A 428 -21.23 -15.57 18.30
C GLY A 428 -21.47 -16.24 16.94
N THR A 429 -22.72 -16.54 16.60
CA THR A 429 -23.09 -17.24 15.35
C THR A 429 -24.10 -16.47 14.52
N ALA A 430 -24.74 -15.44 15.09
CA ALA A 430 -25.67 -14.62 14.35
C ALA A 430 -24.94 -13.78 13.30
N VAL A 431 -25.65 -13.52 12.21
CA VAL A 431 -25.18 -12.64 11.14
C VAL A 431 -25.32 -11.18 11.57
N PRO A 432 -24.24 -10.40 11.66
CA PRO A 432 -24.30 -9.00 12.06
C PRO A 432 -24.98 -8.15 10.98
N SER A 433 -25.74 -7.16 11.42
CA SER A 433 -26.37 -6.13 10.58
C SER A 433 -25.57 -4.83 10.53
N LYS A 434 -24.90 -4.47 11.63
CA LYS A 434 -24.05 -3.27 11.77
C LYS A 434 -22.59 -3.62 12.01
N GLY A 435 -22.31 -4.81 12.55
CA GLY A 435 -20.94 -5.24 12.86
C GLY A 435 -20.34 -4.59 14.11
N LEU A 436 -21.18 -4.08 15.03
CA LEU A 436 -20.74 -3.48 16.28
C LEU A 436 -20.35 -4.58 17.27
N THR A 437 -19.11 -4.58 17.75
CA THR A 437 -18.61 -5.60 18.69
C THR A 437 -19.22 -5.39 20.07
N THR A 438 -20.27 -6.12 20.40
CA THR A 438 -20.97 -5.93 21.68
C THR A 438 -20.40 -6.76 22.81
N ARG A 439 -19.73 -7.87 22.49
CA ARG A 439 -19.11 -8.74 23.49
C ARG A 439 -17.86 -9.41 22.94
N THR A 440 -16.86 -9.55 23.80
CA THR A 440 -15.69 -10.38 23.52
C THR A 440 -15.50 -11.34 24.70
N SER A 441 -15.31 -12.61 24.40
CA SER A 441 -15.03 -13.65 25.39
C SER A 441 -13.67 -14.26 25.08
N ILE A 442 -12.77 -14.26 26.06
CA ILE A 442 -11.47 -14.94 25.98
C ILE A 442 -11.45 -16.07 26.99
N ASP A 443 -11.47 -17.29 26.49
CA ASP A 443 -11.35 -18.51 27.24
C ASP A 443 -9.89 -18.99 27.17
N THR A 444 -9.17 -19.00 28.30
CA THR A 444 -7.83 -19.59 28.41
C THR A 444 -7.91 -20.92 29.14
N GLY A 445 -7.34 -21.98 28.56
CA GLY A 445 -7.49 -23.34 29.07
C GLY A 445 -6.44 -23.71 30.12
N VAL A 446 -6.88 -24.39 31.18
CA VAL A 446 -6.08 -25.40 31.88
C VAL A 446 -6.10 -26.66 31.03
N VAL A 447 -4.91 -27.16 30.69
CA VAL A 447 -4.67 -28.37 29.91
C VAL A 447 -5.46 -29.57 30.49
N GLY A 448 -6.25 -30.27 29.66
CA GLY A 448 -6.75 -31.63 29.96
C GLY A 448 -8.23 -31.81 30.36
N THR A 449 -9.10 -30.79 30.28
CA THR A 449 -10.56 -30.99 30.44
C THR A 449 -11.38 -30.23 29.37
N ALA A 450 -12.64 -30.63 29.17
CA ALA A 450 -13.53 -30.05 28.16
C ALA A 450 -14.12 -28.66 28.52
N ALA A 451 -13.78 -28.09 29.69
CA ALA A 451 -14.31 -26.81 30.16
C ALA A 451 -13.19 -25.76 30.37
N PRO A 452 -13.39 -24.50 29.95
CA PRO A 452 -12.42 -23.43 30.15
C PRO A 452 -12.26 -23.08 31.65
N SER A 453 -11.03 -22.85 32.09
CA SER A 453 -10.69 -22.53 33.49
C SER A 453 -10.94 -21.07 33.86
N TYR A 454 -10.95 -20.18 32.88
CA TYR A 454 -11.22 -18.75 33.06
C TYR A 454 -11.78 -18.17 31.76
N SER A 455 -12.88 -17.42 31.87
CA SER A 455 -13.51 -16.71 30.75
C SER A 455 -13.54 -15.22 31.06
N LEU A 456 -12.72 -14.44 30.36
CA LEU A 456 -12.80 -12.99 30.41
C LEU A 456 -13.92 -12.55 29.47
N ASN A 457 -14.88 -11.76 29.96
CA ASN A 457 -15.97 -11.25 29.16
C ASN A 457 -15.98 -9.72 29.19
N THR A 458 -15.64 -9.11 28.07
CA THR A 458 -15.82 -7.69 27.82
C THR A 458 -17.20 -7.47 27.20
N THR A 459 -17.93 -6.45 27.64
CA THR A 459 -19.13 -5.99 26.92
C THR A 459 -19.03 -4.52 26.58
N THR A 460 -19.45 -4.17 25.37
CA THR A 460 -19.37 -2.81 24.83
C THR A 460 -20.76 -2.35 24.42
N ALA A 461 -21.17 -1.18 24.89
CA ALA A 461 -22.39 -0.52 24.45
C ALA A 461 -22.09 0.61 23.46
N TYR A 462 -23.06 0.91 22.60
CA TYR A 462 -22.93 1.92 21.55
C TYR A 462 -24.14 2.86 21.53
N ASP A 463 -23.93 4.09 21.08
CA ASP A 463 -25.02 5.00 20.74
C ASP A 463 -25.60 4.72 19.34
N SER A 464 -26.58 5.52 18.91
CA SER A 464 -27.24 5.39 17.61
C SER A 464 -26.30 5.60 16.41
N TRP A 465 -25.13 6.20 16.63
CA TRP A 465 -24.12 6.45 15.59
C TRP A 465 -22.98 5.43 15.61
N GLY A 466 -23.01 4.46 16.54
CA GLY A 466 -21.98 3.45 16.67
C GLY A 466 -20.76 3.89 17.47
N ARG A 467 -20.83 5.00 18.22
CA ARG A 467 -19.77 5.40 19.15
C ARG A 467 -19.91 4.63 20.46
N VAL A 468 -18.78 4.25 21.08
CA VAL A 468 -18.76 3.46 22.32
C VAL A 468 -19.27 4.30 23.49
N THR A 469 -20.26 3.83 24.23
CA THR A 469 -20.80 4.53 25.42
C THR A 469 -20.43 3.85 26.73
N SER A 470 -20.11 2.57 26.69
CA SER A 470 -19.52 1.88 27.83
C SER A 470 -18.70 0.68 27.40
N VAL A 471 -17.67 0.38 28.20
CA VAL A 471 -16.93 -0.88 28.17
C VAL A 471 -16.91 -1.42 29.59
N SER A 472 -17.32 -2.67 29.77
CA SER A 472 -17.25 -3.35 31.07
C SER A 472 -16.47 -4.64 30.97
N GLU A 473 -15.51 -4.79 31.88
CA GLU A 473 -14.67 -5.96 32.04
C GLU A 473 -15.18 -6.86 33.18
N PRO A 474 -14.82 -8.16 33.21
CA PRO A 474 -15.41 -9.14 34.14
C PRO A 474 -14.99 -8.97 35.61
N ALA A 475 -14.33 -7.86 35.97
CA ALA A 475 -13.89 -7.54 37.32
C ALA A 475 -14.45 -6.19 37.80
N THR A 476 -15.78 -6.02 37.85
CA THR A 476 -16.49 -4.85 38.45
C THR A 476 -16.11 -3.44 37.93
N CYS A 477 -15.24 -3.35 36.92
CA CYS A 477 -14.73 -2.12 36.36
C CYS A 477 -15.49 -1.84 35.07
N ALA A 478 -16.30 -0.77 35.09
CA ALA A 478 -16.93 -0.20 33.90
C ALA A 478 -16.33 1.18 33.64
N THR A 479 -16.04 1.43 32.38
CA THR A 479 -15.67 2.75 31.87
C THR A 479 -16.81 3.24 31.00
N THR A 480 -17.34 4.43 31.26
CA THR A 480 -18.39 5.05 30.44
C THR A 480 -17.83 6.22 29.66
N LEU A 481 -18.37 6.42 28.47
CA LEU A 481 -18.00 7.49 27.55
C LEU A 481 -19.26 8.31 27.28
N ALA A 482 -19.15 9.63 27.47
CA ALA A 482 -20.19 10.58 27.12
C ALA A 482 -19.64 11.57 26.09
N TYR A 483 -20.38 11.76 25.00
CA TYR A 483 -19.97 12.64 23.91
C TYR A 483 -20.86 13.88 23.86
N THR A 484 -20.29 15.00 23.42
CA THR A 484 -21.05 16.21 23.09
C THR A 484 -20.93 16.51 21.59
N PRO A 485 -22.04 16.53 20.83
CA PRO A 485 -23.40 16.16 21.25
C PRO A 485 -23.56 14.64 21.49
N ALA A 486 -24.45 14.29 22.41
CA ALA A 486 -24.75 12.90 22.77
C ALA A 486 -25.61 12.21 21.69
N SER A 487 -26.51 12.97 21.07
CA SER A 487 -27.27 12.59 19.89
C SER A 487 -27.72 13.85 19.15
N SER A 488 -27.94 13.73 17.85
CA SER A 488 -28.52 14.75 16.98
C SER A 488 -29.20 14.08 15.79
N THR A 489 -30.15 14.78 15.17
CA THR A 489 -30.82 14.30 13.94
C THR A 489 -30.04 14.67 12.68
N MET A 490 -28.98 15.46 12.81
CA MET A 490 -28.08 15.91 11.75
C MET A 490 -26.63 15.65 12.18
N PRO A 491 -25.72 15.17 11.32
CA PRO A 491 -24.32 14.97 11.68
C PRO A 491 -23.71 16.27 12.23
N GLU A 492 -23.31 16.25 13.50
CA GLU A 492 -22.65 17.36 14.17
C GLU A 492 -21.23 16.94 14.56
N VAL A 493 -20.31 17.90 14.59
CA VAL A 493 -18.93 17.63 14.98
C VAL A 493 -18.88 17.36 16.49
N MET A 494 -18.23 16.26 16.87
CA MET A 494 -17.96 15.98 18.29
C MET A 494 -17.05 17.06 18.86
N THR A 495 -17.49 17.73 19.92
CA THR A 495 -16.77 18.83 20.58
C THR A 495 -16.15 18.41 21.90
N SER A 496 -16.68 17.38 22.56
CA SER A 496 -16.06 16.83 23.76
C SER A 496 -16.37 15.35 23.96
N MET A 497 -15.49 14.70 24.71
CA MET A 497 -15.64 13.35 25.22
C MET A 497 -15.23 13.32 26.70
N VAL A 498 -16.10 12.74 27.51
CA VAL A 498 -15.85 12.49 28.93
C VAL A 498 -15.69 10.99 29.12
N THR A 499 -14.56 10.57 29.68
CA THR A 499 -14.31 9.16 30.01
C THR A 499 -14.40 9.00 31.51
N THR A 500 -15.41 8.29 32.01
CA THR A 500 -15.58 8.07 33.45
C THR A 500 -15.13 6.67 33.82
N ASN A 501 -14.15 6.55 34.70
CA ASN A 501 -13.67 5.26 35.18
C ASN A 501 -14.53 4.70 36.32
N SER A 502 -14.22 3.48 36.74
CA SER A 502 -14.94 2.77 37.82
C SER A 502 -14.88 3.45 39.19
N LYS A 503 -13.98 4.42 39.38
CA LYS A 503 -13.84 5.21 40.61
C LYS A 503 -14.52 6.57 40.52
N GLY A 504 -15.12 6.91 39.38
CA GLY A 504 -15.80 8.17 39.14
C GLY A 504 -14.87 9.30 38.70
N HIS A 505 -13.60 9.03 38.39
CA HIS A 505 -12.74 10.01 37.75
C HIS A 505 -13.21 10.21 36.31
N ALA A 506 -13.46 11.45 35.93
CA ALA A 506 -14.08 11.81 34.66
C ALA A 506 -13.23 12.85 33.90
N PRO A 507 -12.01 12.48 33.43
CA PRO A 507 -11.27 13.33 32.53
C PRO A 507 -12.11 13.69 31.30
N THR A 508 -11.92 14.92 30.84
CA THR A 508 -12.62 15.45 29.67
C THR A 508 -11.60 15.87 28.63
N VAL A 509 -11.77 15.39 27.40
CA VAL A 509 -11.06 15.88 26.24
C VAL A 509 -12.02 16.77 25.46
N THR A 510 -11.56 17.98 25.14
CA THR A 510 -12.27 18.90 24.24
C THR A 510 -11.56 18.88 22.90
N TYR A 511 -12.35 18.72 21.85
CA TYR A 511 -11.88 18.71 20.47
C TYR A 511 -12.17 20.05 19.81
N SER A 512 -11.24 20.48 18.97
CA SER A 512 -11.53 21.52 17.98
C SER A 512 -12.58 21.01 17.00
N THR A 513 -13.16 21.92 16.21
CA THR A 513 -13.98 21.54 15.05
C THR A 513 -13.22 20.68 14.03
N ALA A 514 -11.89 20.65 14.10
CA ALA A 514 -11.01 19.81 13.30
C ALA A 514 -10.80 18.39 13.86
N GLY A 515 -11.38 18.06 15.03
CA GLY A 515 -11.15 16.78 15.71
C GLY A 515 -9.81 16.66 16.42
N LEU A 516 -9.04 17.76 16.53
CA LEU A 516 -7.79 17.79 17.29
C LEU A 516 -8.05 18.14 18.76
N ASP A 517 -7.32 17.49 19.67
CA ASP A 517 -7.33 17.81 21.11
C ASP A 517 -6.90 19.27 21.34
N VAL A 518 -7.78 20.06 21.95
CA VAL A 518 -7.50 21.48 22.29
C VAL A 518 -7.42 21.73 23.78
N ALA A 519 -8.00 20.86 24.59
CA ALA A 519 -7.86 20.89 26.04
C ALA A 519 -8.12 19.49 26.62
N ALA A 520 -7.35 19.13 27.64
CA ALA A 520 -7.60 17.98 28.49
C ALA A 520 -7.69 18.47 29.94
N SER A 521 -8.75 18.07 30.65
CA SER A 521 -8.84 18.25 32.10
C SER A 521 -8.66 16.91 32.78
N ASP A 522 -7.75 16.85 33.74
CA ASP A 522 -7.58 15.67 34.60
C ASP A 522 -8.63 15.68 35.73
N ALA A 523 -8.93 14.51 36.28
CA ALA A 523 -9.73 14.42 37.49
C ALA A 523 -8.91 14.92 38.69
N VAL A 524 -9.60 15.47 39.71
CA VAL A 524 -8.95 15.84 40.98
C VAL A 524 -8.43 14.57 41.65
N ASP A 525 -7.12 14.47 41.86
CA ASP A 525 -6.48 13.33 42.53
C ASP A 525 -6.97 13.25 43.99
N ASP A 526 -7.90 12.33 44.27
CA ASP A 526 -8.46 12.07 45.60
C ASP A 526 -7.65 11.02 46.39
N GLY A 527 -6.51 10.56 45.84
CA GLY A 527 -5.65 9.55 46.44
C GLY A 527 -6.08 8.10 46.19
N ARG A 528 -7.16 7.83 45.44
CA ARG A 528 -7.57 6.47 45.06
C ARG A 528 -6.81 5.99 43.82
N ARG A 529 -5.84 5.08 44.02
CA ARG A 529 -5.16 4.39 42.91
C ARG A 529 -6.06 3.34 42.26
N GLU A 530 -6.17 3.39 40.94
CA GLU A 530 -6.83 2.33 40.16
C GLU A 530 -6.00 1.05 40.14
N ARG A 531 -6.67 -0.10 40.25
CA ARG A 531 -6.08 -1.45 40.03
C ARG A 531 -6.51 -2.07 38.71
N CYS A 532 -7.30 -1.36 37.90
CA CYS A 532 -7.79 -1.84 36.61
C CYS A 532 -6.84 -1.38 35.50
N GLY A 533 -6.65 -2.23 34.49
CA GLY A 533 -5.78 -1.93 33.35
C GLY A 533 -6.22 -0.64 32.65
N ARG A 534 -5.25 0.19 32.29
CA ARG A 534 -5.47 1.42 31.54
C ARG A 534 -6.00 1.03 30.16
N VAL A 535 -7.14 1.59 29.75
CA VAL A 535 -7.53 1.58 28.33
C VAL A 535 -6.64 2.62 27.66
N ASP A 536 -5.44 2.19 27.28
CA ASP A 536 -4.55 3.01 26.46
C ASP A 536 -5.00 2.89 25.00
N GLY A 537 -5.42 4.02 24.42
CA GLY A 537 -5.61 4.19 22.98
C GLY A 537 -7.03 3.92 22.46
N VAL A 538 -7.77 5.01 22.24
CA VAL A 538 -8.72 5.13 21.12
C VAL A 538 -8.27 6.31 20.27
#